data_AF-F7RT54-F1
#
_entry.id   AF-F7RT54-F1
#
_cell.length_a   1.000
_cell.length_b   1.000
_cell.length_c   1.000
_cell.angle_alpha   90.00
_cell.angle_beta   90.00
_cell.angle_gamma   90.00
#
_symmetry.space_group_name_H-M   'P 1'
#
loop_
_entity.id
_entity.type
_entity.pdbx_description
1 polymer ?
#
loop_
_entity_poly.entity_id
_entity_poly.type
_entity_poly.pdbx_seq_one_letter_code
_entity_poly.pdbx_strand_id
1 'polypeptide(L)'
;MIEFTDSFSQACVAEACAAFPELRNRLAIELILPMFVRPLNAMGQVIGKPVVAPHRELHKTVLFVFHRDVVEHLPKEISFCRYVCPCDTYGVPMGEWQRVINGVYFNHGSNEQPNWSVHT
;
A
#
# COMPACT_ATOMS: atom_id res chain seq x y z
N MET A 1 4.03 4.14 3.09
CA MET A 1 3.19 5.37 3.03
C MET A 1 2.22 5.25 1.87
N ILE A 2 0.96 5.70 2.00
CA ILE A 2 0.05 5.85 0.86
C ILE A 2 0.01 7.33 0.44
N GLU A 3 0.12 7.57 -0.86
CA GLU A 3 -0.04 8.87 -1.49
C GLU A 3 -1.14 8.78 -2.55
N PHE A 4 -1.74 9.93 -2.91
CA PHE A 4 -2.72 10.04 -3.99
C PHE A 4 -2.22 11.08 -5.00
N THR A 5 -2.54 10.88 -6.29
CA THR A 5 -2.19 11.84 -7.34
C THR A 5 -3.02 13.12 -7.29
N ASP A 6 -4.23 13.02 -6.76
CA ASP A 6 -5.22 14.10 -6.74
C ASP A 6 -6.30 13.83 -5.67
N SER A 7 -7.05 14.88 -5.33
CA SER A 7 -8.12 14.81 -4.33
C SER A 7 -9.31 13.96 -4.77
N PHE A 8 -9.53 13.82 -6.08
CA PHE A 8 -10.59 12.99 -6.63
C PHE A 8 -10.32 11.51 -6.33
N SER A 9 -9.11 11.04 -6.63
CA SER A 9 -8.62 9.70 -6.32
C SER A 9 -8.70 9.41 -4.83
N GLN A 10 -8.31 10.38 -3.99
CA GLN A 10 -8.43 10.26 -2.54
C GLN A 10 -9.89 10.04 -2.11
N ALA A 11 -10.83 10.83 -2.63
CA ALA A 11 -12.25 10.70 -2.30
C ALA A 11 -12.83 9.37 -2.79
N CYS A 12 -12.56 8.96 -4.03
CA CYS A 12 -13.05 7.70 -4.59
C CYS A 12 -12.54 6.48 -3.82
N VAL A 13 -11.25 6.47 -3.45
CA VAL A 13 -10.68 5.36 -2.68
C VAL A 13 -11.25 5.35 -1.26
N ALA A 14 -11.46 6.52 -0.63
CA ALA A 14 -12.08 6.60 0.68
C ALA A 14 -13.52 6.05 0.66
N GLU A 15 -14.32 6.44 -0.34
CA GLU A 15 -15.68 5.95 -0.52
C GLU A 15 -15.71 4.44 -0.75
N ALA A 16 -14.83 3.93 -1.62
CA ALA A 16 -14.70 2.49 -1.86
C ALA A 16 -14.31 1.72 -0.59
N CYS A 17 -13.40 2.26 0.24
CA CYS A 17 -13.03 1.65 1.51
C CYS A 17 -14.14 1.69 2.56
N ALA A 18 -15.00 2.71 2.52
CA ALA A 18 -16.18 2.80 3.38
C ALA A 18 -17.24 1.77 2.97
N ALA A 19 -17.48 1.62 1.67
CA ALA A 19 -18.41 0.64 1.13
C ALA A 19 -17.91 -0.80 1.28
N PHE A 20 -16.60 -1.04 1.16
CA PHE A 20 -16.00 -2.37 1.07
C PHE A 20 -14.89 -2.60 2.11
N PRO A 21 -15.23 -3.13 3.31
CA PRO A 21 -14.26 -3.38 4.37
C PRO A 21 -13.11 -4.33 3.97
N GLU A 22 -13.36 -5.29 3.07
CA GLU A 22 -12.31 -6.19 2.57
C GLU A 22 -11.25 -5.45 1.74
N LEU A 23 -11.67 -4.51 0.89
CA LEU A 23 -10.74 -3.64 0.14
C LEU A 23 -9.91 -2.81 1.11
N ARG A 24 -10.55 -2.23 2.13
CA ARG A 24 -9.86 -1.48 3.19
C ARG A 24 -8.80 -2.34 3.89
N ASN A 25 -9.14 -3.58 4.24
CA ASN A 25 -8.19 -4.49 4.89
C ASN A 25 -7.02 -4.84 3.97
N ARG A 26 -7.25 -5.04 2.67
CA ARG A 26 -6.19 -5.27 1.67
C ARG A 26 -5.26 -4.06 1.55
N LEU A 27 -5.81 -2.85 1.44
CA LEU A 27 -5.03 -1.62 1.38
C LEU A 27 -4.30 -1.32 2.70
N ALA A 28 -4.88 -1.72 3.83
CA ALA A 28 -4.24 -1.56 5.13
C ALA A 28 -2.96 -2.39 5.27
N ILE A 29 -2.86 -3.54 4.60
CA ILE A 29 -1.61 -4.33 4.57
C ILE A 29 -0.48 -3.53 3.93
N GLU A 30 -0.77 -2.71 2.92
CA GLU A 30 0.21 -1.80 2.28
C GLU A 30 0.67 -0.67 3.20
N LEU A 31 -0.08 -0.41 4.28
CA LEU A 31 0.27 0.57 5.32
C LEU A 31 1.10 -0.04 6.46
N ILE A 32 1.19 -1.37 6.56
CA ILE A 32 1.97 -2.02 7.62
C ILE A 32 3.45 -1.95 7.25
N LEU A 33 4.14 -0.94 7.79
CA LEU A 33 5.60 -0.97 7.88
C LEU A 33 5.99 -2.13 8.80
N PRO A 34 6.91 -3.04 8.40
CA PRO A 34 7.44 -4.04 9.30
C PRO A 34 8.36 -3.39 10.36
N MET A 35 7.79 -2.68 11.34
CA MET A 35 8.55 -1.80 12.27
C MET A 35 9.45 -2.54 13.26
N PHE A 36 9.31 -3.86 13.38
CA PHE A 36 9.88 -4.64 14.47
C PHE A 36 10.83 -5.71 13.95
N VAL A 37 12.13 -5.46 14.11
CA VAL A 37 13.15 -6.49 13.94
C VAL A 37 13.26 -7.27 15.25
N ARG A 38 13.32 -8.59 15.16
CA ARG A 38 13.58 -9.45 16.34
C ARG A 38 15.04 -9.91 16.29
N PRO A 39 15.82 -9.71 17.37
CA PRO A 39 17.20 -10.19 17.40
C PRO A 39 17.20 -11.72 17.33
N LEU A 40 18.01 -12.26 16.41
CA LEU A 40 18.19 -13.69 16.22
C LEU A 40 19.57 -14.11 16.71
N ASN A 41 19.70 -15.31 17.30
CA ASN A 41 21.01 -15.93 17.53
C ASN A 41 21.61 -16.50 16.24
N ALA A 42 22.81 -17.05 16.32
CA ALA A 42 23.50 -17.69 15.18
C ALA A 42 22.73 -18.88 14.56
N MET A 43 21.72 -19.41 15.25
CA MET A 43 20.85 -20.49 14.77
C MET A 43 19.52 -19.96 14.19
N GLY A 44 19.35 -18.64 14.07
CA GLY A 44 18.12 -18.02 13.56
C GLY A 44 16.96 -17.97 14.56
N GLN A 45 17.18 -18.26 15.85
CA GLN A 45 16.14 -18.25 16.87
C GLN A 45 15.98 -16.88 17.50
N VAL A 46 14.74 -16.46 17.79
CA VAL A 46 14.43 -15.19 18.45
C VAL A 46 14.93 -15.20 19.89
N ILE A 47 15.80 -14.26 20.25
CA ILE A 47 16.45 -14.19 21.58
C ILE A 47 16.09 -12.94 22.41
N GLY A 48 15.18 -12.08 21.93
CA GLY A 48 14.90 -10.83 22.62
C GLY A 48 13.58 -10.18 22.25
N LYS A 49 13.32 -9.07 22.93
CA LYS A 49 12.16 -8.21 22.65
C LYS A 49 12.30 -7.58 21.25
N PRO A 50 11.19 -7.21 20.60
CA PRO A 50 11.21 -6.42 19.39
C PRO A 50 12.06 -5.17 19.56
N VAL A 51 12.93 -4.90 18.61
CA VAL A 51 13.70 -3.65 18.53
C VAL A 51 13.16 -2.85 17.36
N VAL A 52 12.82 -1.58 17.63
CA VAL A 52 12.53 -0.62 16.58
C VAL A 52 13.87 -0.20 15.98
N ALA A 53 14.10 -0.56 14.73
CA ALA A 53 15.31 -0.20 14.00
C ALA A 53 14.90 0.57 12.73
N PRO A 54 15.72 1.55 12.29
CA PRO A 54 15.52 2.17 11.00
C PRO A 54 15.55 1.12 9.88
N HIS A 55 14.59 1.23 8.96
CA HIS A 55 14.61 0.41 7.75
C HIS A 55 15.70 0.89 6.81
N ARG A 56 16.30 -0.05 6.08
CA ARG A 56 17.26 0.25 5.01
C ARG A 56 16.57 0.78 3.75
N GLU A 57 15.25 0.65 3.67
CA GLU A 57 14.44 1.10 2.55
C GLU A 57 13.12 1.71 3.07
N LEU A 58 12.69 2.82 2.47
CA LEU A 58 11.34 3.34 2.63
C LEU A 58 10.47 2.87 1.47
N HIS A 59 9.22 2.55 1.77
CA HIS A 59 8.22 2.17 0.78
C HIS A 59 7.09 3.20 0.74
N LYS A 60 6.67 3.54 -0.48
CA LYS A 60 5.42 4.26 -0.69
C LYS A 60 4.61 3.67 -1.83
N THR A 61 3.29 3.79 -1.71
CA THR A 61 2.32 3.35 -2.70
C THR A 61 1.51 4.56 -3.11
N VAL A 62 1.57 4.92 -4.39
CA VAL A 62 0.73 5.97 -4.97
C VAL A 62 -0.52 5.31 -5.54
N LEU A 63 -1.70 5.73 -5.09
CA LEU A 63 -3.00 5.29 -5.59
C LEU A 63 -3.60 6.35 -6.49
N PHE A 64 -4.28 5.94 -7.56
CA PHE A 64 -5.03 6.84 -8.42
C PHE A 64 -6.20 6.14 -9.08
N VAL A 65 -7.25 6.92 -9.38
CA VAL A 65 -8.49 6.47 -10.01
C VAL A 65 -8.75 7.35 -11.22
N PHE A 66 -8.98 6.76 -12.39
CA PHE A 66 -9.45 7.54 -13.53
C PHE A 66 -10.96 7.75 -13.43
N HIS A 67 -11.41 8.96 -13.76
CA HIS A 67 -12.83 9.30 -13.70
C HIS A 67 -13.72 8.38 -14.55
N ARG A 68 -13.22 7.91 -15.69
CA ARG A 68 -13.92 6.95 -16.58
C ARG A 68 -14.19 5.58 -15.94
N ASP A 69 -13.43 5.23 -14.90
CA ASP A 69 -13.50 3.93 -14.24
C ASP A 69 -14.40 3.99 -12.99
N VAL A 70 -15.08 5.13 -12.75
CA VAL A 70 -16.08 5.28 -11.70
C VAL A 70 -17.46 4.93 -12.24
N VAL A 71 -18.14 4.01 -11.54
CA VAL A 71 -19.53 3.62 -11.80
C VAL A 71 -20.37 4.14 -10.65
N GLU A 72 -21.28 5.06 -10.96
CA GLU A 72 -22.04 5.85 -9.98
C GLU A 72 -21.11 6.70 -9.10
N HIS A 73 -20.82 6.22 -7.88
CA HIS A 73 -19.97 6.90 -6.90
C HIS A 73 -18.75 6.04 -6.50
N LEU A 74 -18.62 4.83 -7.05
CA LEU A 74 -17.59 3.87 -6.66
C LEU A 74 -16.66 3.55 -7.82
N PRO A 75 -15.34 3.49 -7.60
CA PRO A 75 -14.40 3.04 -8.62
C PRO A 75 -14.59 1.55 -8.88
N LYS A 76 -14.53 1.16 -10.16
CA LYS A 76 -14.34 -0.24 -10.58
C LYS A 76 -12.86 -0.64 -10.55
N GLU A 77 -11.99 0.36 -10.72
CA GLU A 77 -10.55 0.20 -10.81
C GLU A 77 -9.82 1.24 -9.94
N ILE A 78 -8.85 0.78 -9.14
CA ILE A 78 -7.91 1.63 -8.40
C ILE A 78 -6.50 1.22 -8.81
N SER A 79 -5.85 2.04 -9.62
CA SER A 79 -4.47 1.83 -10.04
C SER A 79 -3.50 2.17 -8.91
N PHE A 80 -2.36 1.49 -8.86
CA PHE A 80 -1.30 1.80 -7.91
C PHE A 80 0.11 1.63 -8.47
N CYS A 81 1.04 2.44 -7.97
CA CYS A 81 2.47 2.28 -8.19
C CYS A 81 3.20 2.22 -6.85
N ARG A 82 4.04 1.21 -6.64
CA ARG A 82 4.91 1.12 -5.46
C ARG A 82 6.31 1.60 -5.79
N TYR A 83 6.86 2.35 -4.87
CA TYR A 83 8.20 2.90 -4.94
C TYR A 83 8.99 2.51 -3.70
N VAL A 84 10.30 2.33 -3.91
CA VAL A 84 11.29 2.15 -2.85
C VAL A 84 12.29 3.28 -2.89
N CYS A 85 12.81 3.66 -1.73
CA CYS A 85 13.93 4.59 -1.61
C CYS A 85 14.93 4.03 -0.60
N PRO A 86 16.22 3.89 -0.96
CA PRO A 86 17.23 3.45 0.00
C PRO A 86 17.44 4.51 1.09
N CYS A 87 17.69 4.04 2.31
CA CYS A 87 17.94 4.88 3.47
C CYS A 87 19.35 4.69 4.03
N ASP A 88 19.83 5.74 4.71
CA ASP A 88 21.04 5.67 5.52
C ASP A 88 20.82 4.86 6.82
N THR A 89 21.86 4.79 7.65
CA THR A 89 21.82 4.07 8.94
C THR A 89 20.82 4.66 9.94
N TYR A 90 20.35 5.88 9.71
CA TYR A 90 19.37 6.59 10.55
C TYR A 90 17.95 6.51 9.97
N GLY A 91 17.76 5.88 8.80
CA GLY A 91 16.47 5.77 8.12
C GLY A 91 16.13 6.96 7.23
N VAL A 92 17.09 7.84 6.95
CA VAL A 92 16.91 9.02 6.10
C VAL A 92 17.07 8.61 4.63
N PRO A 93 16.12 8.94 3.73
CA PRO A 93 16.22 8.60 2.31
C PRO A 93 17.45 9.27 1.67
N MET A 94 18.26 8.48 0.97
CA MET A 94 19.54 8.91 0.37
C MET A 94 19.51 9.08 -1.16
N GLY A 95 18.36 8.90 -1.81
CA GLY A 95 18.31 8.93 -3.27
C GLY A 95 16.91 9.07 -3.84
N GLU A 96 16.79 8.81 -5.14
CA GLU A 96 15.52 8.89 -5.83
C GLU A 96 14.61 7.71 -5.52
N TRP A 97 13.31 7.96 -5.55
CA TRP A 97 12.30 6.91 -5.47
C TRP A 97 12.30 6.06 -6.74
N GLN A 98 12.58 4.77 -6.58
CA GLN A 98 12.57 3.80 -7.66
C GLN A 98 11.23 3.09 -7.72
N ARG A 99 10.58 3.10 -8.89
CA ARG A 99 9.34 2.34 -9.10
C ARG A 99 9.67 0.84 -9.15
N VAL A 100 9.03 0.05 -8.30
CA VAL A 100 9.28 -1.40 -8.20
C VAL A 100 8.10 -2.24 -8.65
N ILE A 101 6.87 -1.77 -8.46
CA ILE A 101 5.65 -2.49 -8.81
C ILE A 101 4.66 -1.50 -9.40
N ASN A 102 3.95 -1.92 -10.44
CA ASN A 102 2.75 -1.27 -10.93
C ASN A 102 1.62 -2.29 -10.88
N GLY A 103 0.40 -1.85 -10.63
CA GLY A 103 -0.70 -2.78 -10.52
C GLY A 103 -2.03 -2.09 -10.34
N VAL A 104 -3.04 -2.91 -10.08
CA VAL A 104 -4.42 -2.47 -10.01
C VAL A 104 -5.19 -3.31 -9.00
N TYR A 105 -6.01 -2.64 -8.19
CA TYR A 105 -7.13 -3.26 -7.49
C TYR A 105 -8.35 -3.19 -8.40
N PHE A 106 -8.91 -4.34 -8.75
CA PHE A 106 -10.01 -4.44 -9.69
C PHE A 106 -11.21 -5.16 -9.06
N ASN A 107 -12.39 -4.56 -9.21
CA ASN A 107 -13.66 -5.18 -8.83
C ASN A 107 -14.21 -6.01 -10.00
N HIS A 108 -14.10 -7.34 -9.90
CA HIS A 108 -14.70 -8.28 -10.88
C HIS A 108 -16.21 -8.45 -10.73
N GLY A 109 -16.77 -7.97 -9.63
CA GLY A 109 -18.20 -8.05 -9.32
C GLY A 109 -18.95 -6.78 -9.69
N SER A 110 -19.98 -6.50 -8.92
CA SER A 110 -20.75 -5.25 -8.97
C SER A 110 -20.56 -4.42 -7.69
N ASN A 111 -21.26 -3.30 -7.56
CA ASN A 111 -21.27 -2.53 -6.33
C ASN A 111 -22.10 -3.21 -5.22
N GLU A 112 -23.10 -4.01 -5.60
CA GLU A 112 -23.93 -4.80 -4.68
C GLU A 112 -23.23 -6.08 -4.22
N GLN A 113 -22.43 -6.70 -5.11
CA GLN A 113 -21.67 -7.91 -4.84
C GLN A 113 -20.21 -7.71 -5.28
N PRO A 114 -19.41 -6.99 -4.47
CA PRO A 114 -18.03 -6.68 -4.82
C PRO A 114 -17.16 -7.93 -4.79
N ASN A 115 -16.20 -7.99 -5.72
CA ASN A 115 -15.17 -9.03 -5.78
C ASN A 115 -13.82 -8.39 -6.12
N TRP A 116 -13.18 -7.82 -5.09
CA TRP A 116 -11.92 -7.11 -5.23
C TRP A 116 -10.72 -8.06 -5.29
N SER A 117 -9.91 -7.90 -6.32
CA SER A 117 -8.66 -8.62 -6.53
C SER A 117 -7.52 -7.65 -6.86
N VAL A 118 -6.28 -8.12 -6.74
CA VAL A 118 -5.08 -7.35 -7.07
C VAL A 118 -4.36 -8.00 -8.24
N HIS A 119 -3.89 -7.18 -9.19
CA HIS A 119 -3.07 -7.59 -10.34
C HIS A 119 -1.82 -6.72 -10.36
N THR A 120 -0.65 -7.32 -10.60
CA THR A 120 0.67 -6.66 -10.61
C THR A 120 1.48 -7.12 -11.80
#